data_AF-A0A453JAP4-F1
#
_entry.id   AF-A0A453JAP4-F1
#
_cell.length_a   1.000
_cell.length_b   1.000
_cell.length_c   1.000
_cell.angle_alpha   90.00
_cell.angle_beta   90.00
_cell.angle_gamma   90.00
#
_symmetry.space_group_name_H-M   'P 1'
#
loop_
_entity.id
_entity.type
_entity.pdbx_description
1 polymer ?
#
loop_
_entity_poly.entity_id
_entity_poly.type
_entity_poly.pdbx_seq_one_letter_code
_entity_poly.pdbx_strand_id
1 'polypeptide(L)'
;MASRFGAKIIPFGVVGEDDICDVLLDYNDLLKLPFYDIMDKKLNKDSVKLRADCTGEIQNQPIHPMVVLPKVPGRFYFIFGKPIETRGREMELTEKENAQHMYLHVKSEVENCIKYLKEKREEDPYRSILPRLLYQAVHGHNAEIPTFEL
;
A
#
# COMPACT_ATOMS: atom_id res chain seq x y z
N MET A 1 12.67 -0.43 16.50
CA MET A 1 13.64 -0.95 15.50
C MET A 1 14.36 0.16 14.76
N ALA A 2 13.66 1.12 14.14
CA ALA A 2 14.30 2.25 13.44
C ALA A 2 15.30 3.03 14.32
N SER A 3 14.90 3.41 15.53
CA SER A 3 15.76 4.12 16.49
C SER A 3 17.03 3.37 16.83
N ARG A 4 16.96 2.05 17.07
CA ARG A 4 18.13 1.21 17.42
C ARG A 4 19.25 1.25 16.40
N PHE A 5 18.94 1.56 15.14
CA PHE A 5 19.92 1.65 14.05
C PHE A 5 20.09 3.08 13.54
N GLY A 6 19.51 4.08 14.21
CA GLY A 6 19.51 5.47 13.75
C GLY A 6 18.91 5.65 12.35
N ALA A 7 17.98 4.78 11.95
CA ALA A 7 17.43 4.78 10.60
C ALA A 7 16.47 5.96 10.38
N LYS A 8 16.51 6.55 9.18
CA LYS A 8 15.56 7.60 8.80
C LYS A 8 14.20 6.99 8.47
N ILE A 9 13.15 7.59 9.00
CA ILE A 9 11.78 7.21 8.67
C ILE A 9 11.28 8.22 7.62
N ILE A 10 10.85 7.73 6.46
CA ILE A 10 10.27 8.57 5.41
C ILE A 10 8.77 8.25 5.35
N PRO A 11 7.88 9.18 5.75
CA PRO A 11 6.44 9.03 5.53
C PRO A 11 6.16 8.89 4.03
N PHE A 12 5.31 7.94 3.66
CA PHE A 12 4.99 7.65 2.27
C PHE A 12 3.48 7.56 2.11
N GLY A 13 2.94 8.32 1.15
CA GLY A 13 1.53 8.32 0.79
C GLY A 13 1.31 7.78 -0.61
N VAL A 14 0.25 6.98 -0.77
CA VAL A 14 -0.21 6.46 -2.06
C VAL A 14 -1.72 6.61 -2.18
N VAL A 15 -2.20 7.04 -3.35
CA VAL A 15 -3.64 7.10 -3.67
C VAL A 15 -3.86 6.55 -5.09
N GLY A 16 -4.91 5.74 -5.27
CA GLY A 16 -5.34 5.20 -6.57
C GLY A 16 -5.23 3.68 -6.72
N GLU A 17 -4.61 2.97 -5.76
CA GLU A 17 -4.54 1.50 -5.76
C GLU A 17 -5.93 0.84 -5.77
N ASP A 18 -6.88 1.46 -5.06
CA ASP A 18 -8.28 1.03 -4.94
C ASP A 18 -9.09 1.18 -6.24
N ASP A 19 -8.58 1.94 -7.21
CA ASP A 19 -9.25 2.15 -8.49
C ASP A 19 -8.96 1.05 -9.52
N ILE A 20 -8.02 0.15 -9.25
CA ILE A 20 -7.56 -0.82 -10.27
C ILE A 20 -8.54 -1.98 -10.40
N CYS A 21 -9.09 -2.46 -9.29
CA CYS A 21 -9.93 -3.65 -9.27
C CYS A 21 -11.06 -3.57 -8.24
N ASP A 22 -12.21 -4.19 -8.53
CA ASP A 22 -13.20 -4.58 -7.53
C ASP A 22 -12.93 -5.98 -7.01
N VAL A 23 -13.11 -6.20 -5.71
CA VAL A 23 -13.13 -7.54 -5.13
C VAL A 23 -14.50 -8.16 -5.42
N LEU A 24 -14.53 -9.26 -6.17
CA LEU A 24 -15.77 -9.99 -6.46
C LEU A 24 -16.03 -11.09 -5.43
N LEU A 25 -14.99 -11.87 -5.11
CA LEU A 25 -15.06 -12.95 -4.13
C LEU A 25 -13.84 -12.85 -3.22
N ASP A 26 -14.12 -12.73 -1.93
CA ASP A 26 -13.09 -12.83 -0.92
C ASP A 26 -12.72 -14.30 -0.63
N TYR A 27 -11.72 -14.51 0.20
CA TYR A 27 -11.29 -15.85 0.58
C TYR A 27 -12.40 -16.68 1.24
N ASN A 28 -13.23 -16.07 2.08
CA ASN A 28 -14.31 -16.76 2.79
C ASN A 28 -15.43 -17.18 1.83
N ASP A 29 -15.68 -16.40 0.79
CA ASP A 29 -16.66 -16.71 -0.25
C ASP A 29 -16.16 -17.81 -1.16
N LEU A 30 -14.86 -17.83 -1.48
CA LEU A 30 -14.24 -18.93 -2.22
C LEU A 30 -14.33 -20.26 -1.46
N LEU A 31 -14.13 -20.26 -0.14
CA LEU A 31 -14.29 -21.46 0.68
C LEU A 31 -15.73 -22.03 0.69
N LYS A 32 -16.74 -21.21 0.40
CA LYS A 32 -18.14 -21.66 0.30
C LYS A 32 -18.46 -22.29 -1.05
N LEU A 33 -17.60 -22.14 -2.06
CA LEU A 33 -17.82 -22.73 -3.37
C LEU A 33 -17.61 -24.24 -3.34
N PRO A 34 -18.47 -25.02 -4.03
CA PRO A 34 -18.27 -26.46 -4.13
C PRO A 34 -16.94 -26.76 -4.83
N PHE A 35 -16.21 -27.74 -4.32
CA PHE A 35 -14.91 -28.23 -4.84
C PHE A 35 -13.71 -27.27 -4.66
N TYR A 36 -13.87 -26.07 -4.12
CA TYR A 36 -12.75 -25.16 -3.87
C TYR A 36 -11.82 -25.65 -2.75
N ASP A 37 -12.33 -26.46 -1.81
CA ASP A 37 -11.54 -27.05 -0.72
C ASP A 37 -10.38 -27.93 -1.23
N ILE A 38 -10.55 -28.59 -2.37
CA ILE A 38 -9.51 -29.39 -3.02
C ILE A 38 -8.40 -28.48 -3.58
N MET A 39 -8.78 -27.36 -4.21
CA MET A 39 -7.84 -26.38 -4.74
C MET A 39 -7.10 -25.66 -3.61
N ASP A 40 -7.81 -25.25 -2.56
CA ASP A 40 -7.24 -24.61 -1.38
C ASP A 40 -6.19 -25.49 -0.71
N LYS A 41 -6.50 -26.77 -0.48
CA LYS A 41 -5.55 -27.75 0.07
C LYS A 41 -4.30 -27.89 -0.79
N LYS A 42 -4.43 -27.84 -2.13
CA LYS A 42 -3.28 -27.95 -3.03
C LYS A 42 -2.41 -26.69 -2.97
N LEU A 43 -3.02 -25.51 -3.03
CA LEU A 43 -2.32 -24.22 -2.91
C LEU A 43 -1.55 -24.11 -1.59
N ASN A 44 -2.18 -24.53 -0.49
CA ASN A 44 -1.59 -24.46 0.85
C ASN A 44 -0.62 -25.61 1.16
N LYS A 45 -0.63 -26.70 0.40
CA LYS A 45 0.34 -27.79 0.55
C LYS A 45 1.68 -27.44 -0.10
N ASP A 46 1.65 -26.77 -1.24
CA ASP A 46 2.84 -26.38 -2.00
C ASP A 46 3.42 -25.03 -1.51
N SER A 47 2.78 -24.38 -0.53
CA SER A 47 3.25 -23.11 0.01
C SER A 47 4.42 -23.28 0.99
N VAL A 48 5.40 -22.38 0.90
CA VAL A 48 6.56 -22.37 1.80
C VAL A 48 6.13 -21.88 3.18
N LYS A 49 6.21 -22.74 4.19
CA LYS A 49 5.92 -22.39 5.58
C LYS A 49 7.16 -21.77 6.23
N LEU A 50 7.13 -20.45 6.41
CA LEU A 50 8.24 -19.68 7.00
C LEU A 50 8.27 -19.77 8.53
N ARG A 51 7.16 -20.20 9.16
CA ARG A 51 7.00 -20.27 10.63
C ARG A 51 6.65 -21.68 11.11
N ALA A 52 7.31 -22.69 10.55
CA ALA A 52 7.07 -24.09 10.90
C ALA A 52 7.31 -24.38 12.39
N ASP A 53 8.25 -23.65 13.02
CA ASP A 53 8.68 -23.83 14.41
C ASP A 53 7.78 -23.13 15.44
N CYS A 54 6.77 -22.37 15.01
CA CYS A 54 5.83 -21.69 15.90
C CYS A 54 4.62 -22.59 16.21
N THR A 55 4.04 -22.46 17.41
CA THR A 55 2.82 -23.16 17.80
C THR A 55 1.58 -22.26 17.74
N GLY A 56 0.40 -22.85 17.58
CA GLY A 56 -0.88 -22.13 17.56
C GLY A 56 -1.17 -21.39 16.25
N GLU A 57 -1.97 -20.33 16.34
CA GLU A 57 -2.45 -19.55 15.17
C GLU A 57 -1.32 -18.95 14.32
N ILE A 58 -0.15 -18.71 14.93
CA ILE A 58 1.03 -18.13 14.28
C ILE A 58 1.61 -19.08 13.21
N GLN A 59 1.40 -20.39 13.37
CA GLN A 59 1.80 -21.41 12.41
C GLN A 59 0.88 -21.44 11.17
N ASN A 60 -0.34 -20.90 11.29
CA ASN A 60 -1.33 -20.95 10.24
C ASN A 60 -1.02 -19.86 9.20
N GLN A 61 -0.44 -20.26 8.07
CA GLN A 61 -0.07 -19.35 6.98
C GLN A 61 -0.77 -19.75 5.67
N PRO A 62 -2.12 -19.76 5.63
CA PRO A 62 -2.81 -20.08 4.40
C PRO A 62 -2.62 -18.94 3.40
N ILE A 63 -2.46 -19.30 2.13
CA ILE A 63 -2.60 -18.39 1.00
C ILE A 63 -4.07 -17.96 0.97
N HIS A 64 -4.30 -16.66 0.76
CA HIS A 64 -5.64 -16.08 0.63
C HIS A 64 -5.83 -15.56 -0.79
N PRO A 65 -6.23 -16.42 -1.75
CA PRO A 65 -6.57 -15.96 -3.09
C PRO A 65 -7.84 -15.10 -3.02
N MET A 66 -7.92 -14.12 -3.91
CA MET A 66 -9.14 -13.34 -4.13
C MET A 66 -9.42 -13.28 -5.62
N VAL A 67 -10.70 -13.25 -5.98
CA VAL A 67 -11.12 -13.00 -7.37
C VAL A 67 -11.47 -11.53 -7.50
N VAL A 68 -10.79 -10.87 -8.43
CA VAL A 68 -10.91 -9.42 -8.64
C VAL A 68 -11.31 -9.11 -10.08
N LEU A 69 -12.12 -8.06 -10.26
CA LEU A 69 -12.54 -7.54 -11.56
C LEU A 69 -11.75 -6.27 -11.88
N PRO A 70 -10.99 -6.20 -12.98
CA PRO A 70 -10.26 -4.99 -13.32
C PRO A 70 -11.20 -3.86 -13.74
N LYS A 71 -10.91 -2.65 -13.26
CA LYS A 71 -11.54 -1.38 -13.65
C LYS A 71 -10.65 -0.62 -14.61
N VAL A 72 -11.18 0.46 -15.18
CA VAL A 72 -10.37 1.44 -15.95
C VAL A 72 -9.48 2.18 -14.95
N PRO A 73 -8.14 1.97 -14.97
CA PRO A 73 -7.28 2.52 -13.93
C PRO A 73 -7.18 4.04 -14.02
N GLY A 74 -7.31 4.70 -12.87
CA GLY A 74 -6.91 6.09 -12.69
C GLY A 74 -5.40 6.27 -12.77
N ARG A 75 -4.93 7.50 -12.60
CA ARG A 75 -3.51 7.78 -12.32
C ARG A 75 -3.19 7.42 -10.86
N PHE A 76 -2.00 6.87 -10.62
CA PHE A 76 -1.47 6.71 -9.26
C PHE A 76 -0.76 7.97 -8.79
N TYR A 77 -0.97 8.31 -7.54
CA TYR A 77 -0.34 9.45 -6.89
C TYR A 77 0.57 8.94 -5.78
N PHE A 78 1.81 9.43 -5.77
CA PHE A 78 2.83 9.06 -4.81
C PHE A 78 3.46 10.33 -4.23
N ILE A 79 3.68 10.36 -2.92
CA ILE A 79 4.45 11.43 -2.29
C ILE A 79 5.32 10.87 -1.16
N PHE A 80 6.55 11.37 -1.09
CA PHE A 80 7.46 11.13 0.02
C PHE A 80 7.47 12.36 0.91
N GLY A 81 7.04 12.18 2.16
CA GLY A 81 7.07 13.22 3.17
C GLY A 81 8.48 13.52 3.66
N LYS A 82 8.57 14.47 4.59
CA LYS A 82 9.86 14.88 5.15
C LYS A 82 10.51 13.73 5.93
N PRO A 83 11.81 13.44 5.71
CA PRO A 83 12.52 12.45 6.50
C PRO A 83 12.55 12.82 7.99
N ILE A 84 12.22 11.85 8.84
CA ILE A 84 12.25 11.95 10.30
C ILE A 84 13.51 11.22 10.79
N GLU A 85 14.44 11.98 11.36
CA GLU A 85 15.69 11.47 11.90
C GLU A 85 15.45 10.78 13.25
N THR A 86 15.98 9.56 13.41
CA THR A 86 15.99 8.83 14.68
C THR A 86 17.37 8.70 15.30
N ARG A 87 18.42 9.10 14.57
CA ARG A 87 19.81 9.12 15.04
C ARG A 87 19.96 10.11 16.20
N GLY A 88 20.59 9.67 17.28
CA GLY A 88 20.75 10.47 18.51
C GLY A 88 19.53 10.46 19.44
N ARG A 89 18.48 9.71 19.08
CA ARG A 89 17.25 9.54 19.89
C ARG A 89 17.10 8.10 20.39
N GLU A 90 18.17 7.33 20.40
CA GLU A 90 18.13 5.89 20.71
C GLU A 90 17.65 5.64 22.15
N MET A 91 18.17 6.41 23.11
CA MET A 91 17.79 6.30 24.52
C MET A 91 16.37 6.85 24.77
N GLU A 92 16.03 8.00 24.19
CA GLU A 92 14.70 8.62 24.29
C GLU A 92 13.60 7.64 23.82
N LEU A 93 13.81 6.99 22.68
CA LEU A 93 12.85 6.10 22.03
C LEU A 93 12.90 4.66 22.58
N THR A 94 13.69 4.41 23.63
CA THR A 94 13.61 3.19 24.42
C THR A 94 12.42 3.24 25.39
N GLU A 95 12.05 4.44 25.84
CA GLU A 95 10.84 4.62 26.64
C GLU A 95 9.58 4.48 25.80
N LYS A 96 8.62 3.71 26.32
CA LYS A 96 7.40 3.33 25.60
C LYS A 96 6.55 4.55 25.23
N GLU A 97 6.45 5.54 26.12
CA GLU A 97 5.64 6.75 25.89
C GLU A 97 6.23 7.61 24.77
N ASN A 98 7.55 7.85 24.79
CA ASN A 98 8.23 8.61 23.75
C ASN A 98 8.17 7.89 22.39
N ALA A 99 8.33 6.57 22.39
CA ALA A 99 8.17 5.76 21.19
C ALA A 99 6.73 5.83 20.64
N GLN A 100 5.73 5.82 21.52
CA GLN A 100 4.32 5.97 21.13
C GLN A 100 4.05 7.37 20.56
N HIS A 101 4.60 8.42 21.17
CA HIS A 101 4.47 9.78 20.65
C HIS A 101 5.10 9.93 19.26
N MET A 102 6.30 9.37 19.06
CA MET A 102 6.94 9.34 17.74
C MET A 102 6.12 8.55 16.71
N TYR A 103 5.53 7.41 17.10
CA TYR A 103 4.66 6.63 16.24
C TYR A 103 3.43 7.44 15.79
N LEU A 104 2.77 8.13 16.72
CA LEU A 104 1.60 8.97 16.40
C LEU A 104 1.98 10.12 15.47
N HIS A 105 3.15 10.72 15.67
CA HIS A 105 3.67 11.75 14.76
C HIS A 105 3.95 11.19 13.35
N VAL A 106 4.60 10.02 13.22
CA VAL A 106 4.80 9.38 11.92
C VAL A 106 3.46 9.07 11.26
N LYS A 107 2.50 8.57 12.04
CA LYS A 107 1.15 8.27 11.56
C LYS A 107 0.46 9.53 11.02
N SER A 108 0.51 10.65 11.74
CA SER A 108 -0.10 11.91 11.27
C SER A 108 0.57 12.42 10.00
N GLU A 109 1.89 12.28 9.85
CA GLU A 109 2.59 12.68 8.63
C GLU A 109 2.15 11.84 7.42
N VAL A 110 1.94 10.53 7.60
CA VAL A 110 1.39 9.65 6.55
C VAL A 110 -0.05 10.04 6.20
N GLU A 111 -0.89 10.32 7.20
CA GLU A 111 -2.27 10.76 6.99
C GLU A 111 -2.32 12.09 6.22
N ASN A 112 -1.43 13.03 6.56
CA ASN A 112 -1.27 14.30 5.84
C ASN A 112 -0.86 14.09 4.39
N CYS A 113 0.10 13.19 4.13
CA CYS A 113 0.52 12.82 2.77
C CYS A 113 -0.67 12.27 1.95
N ILE A 114 -1.44 11.33 2.52
CA ILE A 114 -2.61 10.75 1.86
C ILE A 114 -3.69 11.82 1.62
N LYS A 115 -3.93 12.71 2.59
CA LYS A 115 -4.88 13.80 2.45
C LYS A 115 -4.50 14.73 1.30
N TYR A 116 -3.25 15.16 1.24
CA TYR A 116 -2.74 15.98 0.15
C TYR A 116 -2.93 15.32 -1.21
N LEU A 117 -2.57 14.03 -1.32
CA LEU A 117 -2.75 13.29 -2.57
C LEU A 117 -4.22 13.15 -2.99
N LYS A 118 -5.14 13.00 -2.03
CA LYS A 118 -6.59 12.98 -2.32
C LYS A 118 -7.06 14.32 -2.86
N GLU A 119 -6.62 15.43 -2.27
CA GLU A 119 -6.93 16.78 -2.76
C GLU A 119 -6.39 16.98 -4.18
N LYS A 120 -5.13 16.62 -4.44
CA LYS A 120 -4.52 16.70 -5.78
C LYS A 120 -5.15 15.78 -6.82
N ARG A 121 -5.66 14.63 -6.40
CA ARG A 121 -6.39 13.72 -7.28
C ARG A 121 -7.71 14.30 -7.77
N GLU A 122 -8.40 15.08 -6.94
CA GLU A 122 -9.67 15.72 -7.34
C GLU A 122 -9.44 16.92 -8.28
N GLU A 123 -8.29 17.59 -8.15
CA GLU A 123 -7.90 18.70 -9.03
C GLU A 123 -7.28 18.24 -10.37
N ASP A 124 -6.91 16.96 -10.53
CA ASP A 124 -6.15 16.48 -11.71
C ASP A 124 -7.03 16.27 -12.95
N PRO A 125 -6.87 17.09 -14.02
CA PRO A 125 -7.61 16.89 -15.27
C PRO A 125 -7.17 15.62 -16.03
N TYR A 126 -6.01 15.06 -15.70
CA TYR A 126 -5.43 13.87 -16.32
C TYR A 126 -5.64 12.59 -15.49
N ARG A 127 -6.51 12.61 -14.48
CA ARG A 127 -6.85 11.42 -13.68
C ARG A 127 -7.31 10.26 -14.56
N SER A 128 -8.22 10.52 -15.49
CA SER A 128 -8.75 9.52 -16.42
C SER A 128 -7.76 9.17 -17.54
N ILE A 129 -7.92 8.01 -18.17
CA ILE A 129 -7.03 7.57 -19.27
C ILE A 129 -7.27 8.39 -20.55
N LEU A 130 -8.51 8.81 -20.84
CA LEU A 130 -8.82 9.49 -22.11
C LEU A 130 -8.08 10.84 -22.27
N PRO A 131 -8.09 11.76 -21.28
CA PRO A 131 -7.33 13.01 -21.37
C PRO A 131 -5.82 12.77 -21.53
N ARG A 132 -5.30 11.70 -20.90
CA ARG A 132 -3.89 11.29 -21.00
C ARG A 132 -3.53 10.83 -22.40
N LEU A 133 -4.35 9.97 -23.00
CA LEU A 133 -4.15 9.51 -24.38
C LEU A 133 -4.24 10.66 -25.37
N LEU A 134 -5.19 11.58 -25.19
CA LEU A 134 -5.31 12.77 -26.02
C LEU A 134 -4.07 13.67 -25.90
N TYR A 135 -3.58 13.90 -24.68
CA TYR A 135 -2.38 14.69 -24.44
C TYR A 135 -1.16 14.10 -25.15
N GLN A 136 -0.95 12.78 -25.04
CA GLN A 136 0.13 12.07 -25.71
C GLN A 136 -0.03 12.05 -27.24
N ALA A 137 -1.26 11.99 -27.75
CA ALA A 137 -1.50 12.07 -29.19
C ALA A 137 -1.08 13.44 -29.78
N VAL A 138 -1.24 14.52 -29.01
CA VAL A 138 -0.88 15.89 -29.43
C VAL A 138 0.59 16.20 -29.19
N HIS A 139 1.17 15.77 -28.07
CA HIS A 139 2.53 16.15 -27.64
C HIS A 139 3.59 15.07 -27.91
N GLY A 140 3.18 13.91 -28.43
CA GLY A 140 4.03 12.76 -28.70
C GLY A 140 3.88 11.64 -27.67
N HIS A 141 4.11 10.40 -28.10
CA HIS A 141 3.91 9.20 -27.27
C HIS A 141 4.75 9.18 -25.98
N ASN A 142 5.91 9.85 -25.97
CA ASN A 142 6.80 9.92 -24.81
C ASN A 142 6.65 11.21 -24.01
N ALA A 143 5.62 12.03 -24.29
CA ALA A 143 5.40 13.25 -23.54
C ALA A 143 5.07 12.94 -22.08
N GLU A 144 5.80 13.57 -21.16
CA GLU A 144 5.47 13.54 -19.74
C GLU A 144 4.17 14.30 -19.51
N ILE A 145 3.19 13.60 -18.95
CA ILE A 145 1.87 14.16 -18.70
C ILE A 145 1.96 15.02 -17.43
N PRO A 146 1.51 16.29 -17.46
CA PRO A 146 1.55 17.18 -16.31
C PRO A 146 0.97 16.54 -15.06
N THR A 147 1.58 16.84 -13.91
CA THR A 147 1.19 16.37 -12.58
C THR A 147 1.24 17.51 -11.58
N PHE A 148 0.69 17.30 -10.39
CA PHE A 148 0.69 18.25 -9.28
C PHE A 148 2.11 18.64 -8.86
N GLU A 149 2.26 19.87 -8.34
CA GLU A 149 3.54 20.38 -7.83
C GLU A 149 3.91 19.76 -6.48
N LEU A 150 5.22 19.69 -6.21
CA LEU A 150 5.82 19.17 -4.98
C LEU A 150 5.98 20.24 -3.90
#